data_AF-A0A5A7MZS3-F1
#
_entry.id   AF-A0A5A7MZS3-F1
#
_cell.length_a   1.000
_cell.length_b   1.000
_cell.length_c   1.000
_cell.angle_alpha   90.00
_cell.angle_beta   90.00
_cell.angle_gamma   90.00
#
_symmetry.space_group_name_H-M   'P 1'
#
loop_
_entity.id
_entity.type
_entity.pdbx_description
1 polymer ?
#
loop_
_entity_poly.entity_id
_entity_poly.type
_entity_poly.pdbx_seq_one_letter_code
_entity_poly.pdbx_strand_id
1 'polypeptide(L)'
;MKALARFEETYLDYRPEKGQTADKITRDSYAILGDILGENGGTAMFQGPMRLAVMAVRGRHVLNTDRRVPLGVGLAAAALGNMAHRSALGLFFERALFADPRSDCSYTAWSGFPMRRLNLTADNLPHAIMASCSIPMLLNGITIPGAPKGLYRDGGIIDYHFDLPFFHHDPDSLVLYPHFTDRIIAGWFDKHLGWRKARAGNASNVVLVAPSAEFVSRLPYGKIPDRKDFTTLETEDRIRYWRLVLDETERLSDAFETLIETGQFAGQVQPILGEAE
;
A
#
# COMPACT_ATOMS: atom_id res chain seq x y z
N MET A 1 -4.25 2.98 19.19
CA MET A 1 -3.02 2.79 19.97
C MET A 1 -2.64 1.32 20.16
N LYS A 2 -3.43 0.47 20.85
CA LYS A 2 -3.01 -0.93 21.13
C LYS A 2 -2.67 -1.81 19.92
N ALA A 3 -3.30 -1.62 18.76
CA ALA A 3 -2.99 -2.40 17.54
C ALA A 3 -1.67 -1.97 16.88
N LEU A 4 -1.37 -0.68 16.90
CA LEU A 4 -0.10 -0.15 16.37
C LEU A 4 1.09 -0.60 17.23
N ALA A 5 0.95 -0.58 18.56
CA ALA A 5 1.99 -1.08 19.46
C ALA A 5 2.30 -2.57 19.23
N ARG A 6 1.26 -3.41 19.03
CA ARG A 6 1.46 -4.82 18.65
C ARG A 6 2.16 -4.96 17.30
N PHE A 7 1.76 -4.15 16.32
CA PHE A 7 2.41 -4.17 15.01
C PHE A 7 3.89 -3.83 15.12
N GLU A 8 4.20 -2.75 15.82
CA GLU A 8 5.56 -2.28 16.03
C GLU A 8 6.42 -3.36 16.71
N GLU A 9 5.96 -3.90 17.83
CA GLU A 9 6.66 -4.96 18.57
C GLU A 9 6.92 -6.19 17.70
N THR A 10 5.86 -6.76 17.10
CA THR A 10 5.98 -8.01 16.34
C THR A 10 6.78 -7.83 15.04
N TYR A 11 6.64 -6.69 14.34
CA TYR A 11 7.30 -6.47 13.06
C TYR A 11 8.78 -6.06 13.21
N LEU A 12 9.11 -5.25 14.22
CA LEU A 12 10.51 -4.92 14.52
C LEU A 12 11.31 -6.19 14.82
N ASP A 13 10.78 -7.03 15.72
CA ASP A 13 11.47 -8.22 16.20
C ASP A 13 11.41 -9.40 15.21
N TYR A 14 10.82 -9.20 14.02
CA TYR A 14 10.76 -10.24 12.98
C TYR A 14 12.16 -10.68 12.53
N ARG A 15 12.48 -11.95 12.74
CA ARG A 15 13.80 -12.53 12.45
C ARG A 15 13.75 -13.41 11.20
N PRO A 16 14.19 -12.92 10.03
CA PRO A 16 14.21 -13.75 8.84
C PRO A 16 15.28 -14.84 8.97
N GLU A 17 14.92 -16.06 8.55
CA GLU A 17 15.84 -17.18 8.40
C GLU A 17 16.54 -17.11 7.04
N LYS A 18 17.76 -17.63 6.95
CA LYS A 18 18.47 -17.69 5.67
C LYS A 18 17.74 -18.65 4.72
N GLY A 19 17.39 -18.17 3.53
CA GLY A 19 16.74 -18.98 2.50
C GLY A 19 15.25 -19.22 2.70
N GLN A 20 14.56 -18.37 3.49
CA GLN A 20 13.11 -18.45 3.64
C GLN A 20 12.39 -18.50 2.29
N THR A 21 11.38 -19.38 2.22
CA THR A 21 10.52 -19.53 1.04
C THR A 21 9.36 -18.55 1.09
N ALA A 22 8.73 -18.29 -0.06
CA ALA A 22 7.50 -17.49 -0.14
C ALA A 22 6.40 -18.06 0.77
N ASP A 23 6.31 -19.39 0.91
CA ASP A 23 5.37 -20.03 1.85
C ASP A 23 5.65 -19.62 3.30
N LYS A 24 6.92 -19.60 3.72
CA LYS A 24 7.28 -19.20 5.08
C LYS A 24 7.01 -17.73 5.32
N ILE A 25 7.45 -16.85 4.42
CA ILE A 25 7.21 -15.41 4.54
C ILE A 25 5.69 -15.13 4.59
N THR A 26 4.90 -15.84 3.78
CA THR A 26 3.43 -15.71 3.80
C THR A 26 2.85 -16.15 5.15
N ARG A 27 3.25 -17.31 5.68
CA ARG A 27 2.79 -17.78 7.00
C ARG A 27 3.17 -16.84 8.13
N ASP A 28 4.42 -16.40 8.15
CA ASP A 28 4.92 -15.45 9.16
C ASP A 28 4.14 -14.13 9.08
N SER A 29 3.85 -13.64 7.87
CA SER A 29 3.06 -12.41 7.67
C SER A 29 1.62 -12.55 8.16
N TYR A 30 1.00 -13.73 7.99
CA TYR A 30 -0.31 -14.02 8.59
C TYR A 30 -0.26 -14.03 10.12
N ALA A 31 0.82 -14.55 10.71
CA ALA A 31 0.99 -14.53 12.16
C ALA A 31 1.09 -13.08 12.68
N ILE A 32 1.92 -12.25 12.05
CA ILE A 32 2.03 -10.82 12.36
C ILE A 32 0.67 -10.14 12.22
N LEU A 33 -0.06 -10.37 11.12
CA LEU A 33 -1.39 -9.79 10.93
C LEU A 33 -2.39 -10.25 12.01
N GLY A 34 -2.30 -11.52 12.42
CA GLY A 34 -3.08 -12.08 13.52
C GLY A 34 -2.83 -11.31 14.82
N ASP A 35 -1.57 -11.03 15.14
CA ASP A 35 -1.20 -10.24 16.32
C ASP A 35 -1.74 -8.81 16.24
N ILE A 36 -1.65 -8.15 15.07
CA ILE A 36 -2.19 -6.79 14.86
C ILE A 36 -3.69 -6.76 15.11
N LEU A 37 -4.44 -7.68 14.49
CA LEU A 37 -5.89 -7.75 14.63
C LEU A 37 -6.29 -8.15 16.06
N GLY A 38 -5.53 -9.04 16.70
CA GLY A 38 -5.91 -9.64 17.96
C GLY A 38 -7.24 -10.41 17.86
N GLU A 39 -7.82 -10.77 19.00
CA GLU A 39 -9.00 -11.64 19.05
C GLU A 39 -10.24 -11.03 18.36
N ASN A 40 -10.45 -9.72 18.52
CA ASN A 40 -11.68 -9.03 18.09
C ASN A 40 -11.48 -8.01 16.96
N GLY A 41 -10.26 -7.85 16.44
CA GLY A 41 -9.97 -6.79 15.46
C GLY A 41 -10.79 -6.93 14.17
N GLY A 42 -11.03 -8.17 13.73
CA GLY A 42 -11.80 -8.44 12.53
C GLY A 42 -13.24 -7.92 12.59
N THR A 43 -13.91 -8.05 13.73
CA THR A 43 -15.27 -7.55 13.93
C THR A 43 -15.30 -6.08 14.35
N ALA A 44 -14.35 -5.65 15.19
CA ALA A 44 -14.29 -4.28 15.70
C ALA A 44 -14.10 -3.24 14.58
N MET A 45 -13.42 -3.61 13.49
CA MET A 45 -13.24 -2.74 12.32
C MET A 45 -14.55 -2.23 11.71
N PHE A 46 -15.64 -2.99 11.83
CA PHE A 46 -16.94 -2.64 11.26
C PHE A 46 -17.85 -1.85 12.21
N GLN A 47 -17.42 -1.62 13.46
CA GLN A 47 -18.20 -0.91 14.48
C GLN A 47 -17.80 0.57 14.60
N GLY A 48 -16.59 0.93 14.13
CA GLY A 48 -16.08 2.29 14.19
C GLY A 48 -16.66 3.25 13.14
N PRO A 49 -16.34 4.56 13.24
CA PRO A 49 -16.81 5.58 12.30
C PRO A 49 -16.12 5.51 10.93
N MET A 50 -14.94 4.89 10.87
CA MET A 50 -14.16 4.69 9.66
C MET A 50 -14.70 3.51 8.85
N ARG A 51 -14.58 3.60 7.52
CA ARG A 51 -15.00 2.57 6.57
C ARG A 51 -13.78 2.13 5.78
N LEU A 52 -13.36 0.89 5.97
CA LEU A 52 -12.13 0.37 5.37
C LEU A 52 -12.36 -0.04 3.91
N ALA A 53 -11.41 0.29 3.05
CA ALA A 53 -11.30 -0.21 1.68
C ALA A 53 -9.90 -0.81 1.49
N VAL A 54 -9.84 -2.06 1.06
CA VAL A 54 -8.58 -2.77 0.79
C VAL A 54 -8.49 -3.08 -0.70
N MET A 55 -7.39 -2.68 -1.31
CA MET A 55 -7.14 -2.88 -2.74
C MET A 55 -6.21 -4.07 -2.95
N ALA A 56 -6.59 -4.99 -3.83
CA ALA A 56 -5.74 -6.04 -4.33
C ALA A 56 -5.92 -6.17 -5.85
N VAL A 57 -5.10 -7.00 -6.49
CA VAL A 57 -5.34 -7.44 -7.87
C VAL A 57 -5.44 -8.94 -7.96
N ARG A 58 -6.38 -9.42 -8.77
CA ARG A 58 -6.44 -10.82 -9.17
C ARG A 58 -5.59 -11.04 -10.41
N GLY A 59 -4.66 -11.98 -10.35
CA GLY A 59 -3.90 -12.41 -11.53
C GLY A 59 -4.79 -13.14 -12.54
N ARG A 60 -4.67 -12.79 -13.82
CA ARG A 60 -5.38 -13.44 -14.92
C ARG A 60 -4.45 -14.39 -15.68
N HIS A 61 -5.02 -15.44 -16.26
CA HIS A 61 -4.30 -16.37 -17.14
C HIS A 61 -3.00 -16.91 -16.48
N VAL A 62 -1.84 -16.69 -17.09
CA VAL A 62 -0.53 -17.15 -16.60
C VAL A 62 -0.12 -16.55 -15.25
N LEU A 63 -0.70 -15.41 -14.86
CA LEU A 63 -0.41 -14.75 -13.58
C LEU A 63 -1.20 -15.32 -12.40
N ASN A 64 -2.14 -16.23 -12.67
CA ASN A 64 -2.86 -16.97 -11.64
C ASN A 64 -2.05 -18.20 -11.15
N THR A 65 -0.79 -17.98 -10.77
CA THR A 65 0.13 -19.02 -10.27
C THR A 65 1.18 -18.47 -9.31
N ASP A 66 1.68 -19.30 -8.40
CA ASP A 66 2.87 -19.04 -7.56
C ASP A 66 4.15 -19.71 -8.11
N ARG A 67 4.06 -20.44 -9.23
CA ARG A 67 5.25 -21.02 -9.85
C ARG A 67 6.14 -19.90 -10.38
N ARG A 68 7.39 -19.84 -9.90
CA ARG A 68 8.33 -18.73 -10.17
C ARG A 68 8.50 -18.38 -11.65
N VAL A 69 8.68 -19.39 -12.51
CA VAL A 69 8.93 -19.18 -13.95
C VAL A 69 7.70 -18.58 -14.66
N PRO A 70 6.51 -19.21 -14.67
CA PRO A 70 5.35 -18.62 -15.34
C PRO A 70 4.91 -17.29 -14.71
N LEU A 71 5.05 -17.12 -13.39
CA LEU A 71 4.80 -15.84 -12.74
C LEU A 71 5.76 -14.75 -13.26
N GLY A 72 7.06 -15.04 -13.33
CA GLY A 72 8.06 -14.13 -13.86
C GLY A 72 7.82 -13.75 -15.33
N VAL A 73 7.49 -14.72 -16.17
CA VAL A 73 7.14 -14.48 -17.59
C VAL A 73 5.88 -13.61 -17.70
N GLY A 74 4.85 -13.89 -16.90
CA GLY A 74 3.63 -13.08 -16.88
C GLY A 74 3.88 -11.64 -16.43
N LEU A 75 4.72 -11.43 -15.43
CA LEU A 75 5.09 -10.10 -14.94
C LEU A 75 5.90 -9.32 -15.98
N ALA A 76 6.84 -9.99 -16.66
CA ALA A 76 7.60 -9.38 -17.74
C ALA A 76 6.68 -8.96 -18.91
N ALA A 77 5.75 -9.81 -19.31
CA ALA A 77 4.75 -9.48 -20.32
C ALA A 77 3.85 -8.30 -19.89
N ALA A 78 3.42 -8.27 -18.63
CA ALA A 78 2.66 -7.15 -18.07
C ALA A 78 3.46 -5.84 -18.05
N ALA A 79 4.76 -5.89 -17.71
CA ALA A 79 5.64 -4.72 -17.74
C ALA A 79 5.82 -4.17 -19.15
N LEU A 80 6.01 -5.04 -20.15
CA LEU A 80 6.08 -4.65 -21.57
C LEU A 80 4.75 -4.03 -22.04
N GLY A 81 3.62 -4.63 -21.65
CA GLY A 81 2.30 -4.08 -21.91
C GLY A 81 2.13 -2.68 -21.29
N ASN A 82 2.51 -2.51 -20.02
CA ASN A 82 2.48 -1.21 -19.34
C ASN A 82 3.30 -0.16 -20.07
N MET A 83 4.52 -0.52 -20.50
CA MET A 83 5.42 0.36 -21.22
C MET A 83 4.78 0.90 -22.50
N ALA A 84 4.04 0.07 -23.23
CA ALA A 84 3.26 0.50 -24.38
C ALA A 84 2.06 1.36 -23.98
N HIS A 85 1.21 0.89 -23.06
CA HIS A 85 0.11 1.67 -22.51
C HIS A 85 -0.36 1.09 -21.16
N ARG A 86 -0.61 1.95 -20.16
CA ARG A 86 -0.97 1.50 -18.80
C ARG A 86 -2.22 0.62 -18.78
N SER A 87 -3.24 0.93 -19.57
CA SER A 87 -4.48 0.13 -19.62
C SER A 87 -4.26 -1.32 -20.07
N ALA A 88 -3.14 -1.65 -20.74
CA ALA A 88 -2.81 -3.02 -21.12
C ALA A 88 -2.63 -3.93 -19.89
N LEU A 89 -2.32 -3.38 -18.71
CA LEU A 89 -2.30 -4.13 -17.46
C LEU A 89 -3.65 -4.80 -17.15
N GLY A 90 -4.77 -4.29 -17.67
CA GLY A 90 -6.09 -4.92 -17.54
C GLY A 90 -6.22 -6.29 -18.23
N LEU A 91 -5.31 -6.63 -19.16
CA LEU A 91 -5.23 -7.97 -19.76
C LEU A 91 -4.67 -9.00 -18.77
N PHE A 92 -3.84 -8.53 -17.84
CA PHE A 92 -3.05 -9.34 -16.91
C PHE A 92 -3.64 -9.37 -15.51
N PHE A 93 -4.29 -8.28 -15.11
CA PHE A 93 -4.81 -8.06 -13.77
C PHE A 93 -6.25 -7.57 -13.82
N GLU A 94 -6.97 -7.90 -12.77
CA GLU A 94 -8.27 -7.34 -12.47
C GLU A 94 -8.21 -6.70 -11.08
N ARG A 95 -8.60 -5.43 -10.97
CA ARG A 95 -8.69 -4.69 -9.71
C ARG A 95 -9.74 -5.35 -8.81
N ALA A 96 -9.41 -5.57 -7.55
CA ALA A 96 -10.32 -6.12 -6.56
C ALA A 96 -10.37 -5.19 -5.35
N LEU A 97 -11.47 -4.46 -5.22
CA LEU A 97 -11.74 -3.57 -4.10
C LEU A 97 -12.63 -4.30 -3.08
N PHE A 98 -12.05 -4.63 -1.93
CA PHE A 98 -12.79 -5.14 -0.78
C PHE A 98 -13.15 -3.96 0.12
N ALA A 99 -14.39 -3.53 0.09
CA ALA A 99 -14.83 -2.34 0.80
C ALA A 99 -15.86 -2.67 1.87
N ASP A 100 -15.79 -1.92 2.97
CA ASP A 100 -16.82 -1.91 4.00
C ASP A 100 -18.20 -1.71 3.35
N PRO A 101 -19.18 -2.58 3.64
CA PRO A 101 -20.50 -2.51 3.00
C PRO A 101 -21.27 -1.23 3.33
N ARG A 102 -20.84 -0.45 4.34
CA ARG A 102 -21.42 0.85 4.71
C ARG A 102 -20.92 2.00 3.83
N SER A 103 -19.89 1.78 3.00
CA SER A 103 -19.46 2.74 1.98
C SER A 103 -20.11 2.38 0.65
N ASP A 104 -20.46 3.36 -0.18
CA ASP A 104 -20.88 3.16 -1.57
C ASP A 104 -19.70 3.26 -2.56
N CYS A 105 -18.50 3.59 -2.07
CA CYS A 105 -17.28 3.84 -2.84
C CYS A 105 -17.43 4.87 -3.97
N SER A 106 -18.38 5.80 -3.86
CA SER A 106 -18.66 6.83 -4.88
C SER A 106 -17.69 8.02 -4.85
N TYR A 107 -16.73 8.00 -3.93
CA TYR A 107 -15.70 9.04 -3.78
C TYR A 107 -14.70 9.12 -4.95
N THR A 108 -14.78 8.25 -5.96
CA THR A 108 -13.93 8.35 -7.16
C THR A 108 -14.54 7.63 -8.38
N ALA A 109 -14.17 8.08 -9.58
CA ALA A 109 -14.48 7.38 -10.82
C ALA A 109 -13.48 6.25 -11.08
N TRP A 110 -13.85 5.03 -10.72
CA TRP A 110 -13.05 3.83 -10.98
C TRP A 110 -13.00 3.51 -12.48
N SER A 111 -11.95 3.95 -13.16
CA SER A 111 -11.75 3.70 -14.59
C SER A 111 -10.38 3.05 -14.88
N GLY A 112 -10.16 2.70 -16.15
CA GLY A 112 -8.87 2.25 -16.68
C GLY A 112 -8.60 0.74 -16.64
N PHE A 113 -9.18 0.02 -15.68
CA PHE A 113 -8.97 -1.43 -15.54
C PHE A 113 -10.26 -2.20 -15.27
N PRO A 114 -10.33 -3.50 -15.66
CA PRO A 114 -11.35 -4.40 -15.15
C PRO A 114 -11.33 -4.39 -13.63
N MET A 115 -12.50 -4.28 -13.02
CA MET A 115 -12.64 -4.13 -11.58
C MET A 115 -13.78 -4.99 -11.05
N ARG A 116 -13.57 -5.57 -9.88
CA ARG A 116 -14.62 -6.08 -9.02
C ARG A 116 -14.60 -5.37 -7.69
N ARG A 117 -15.81 -5.05 -7.24
CA ARG A 117 -16.07 -4.63 -5.88
C ARG A 117 -16.68 -5.79 -5.10
N LEU A 118 -16.15 -6.02 -3.91
CA LEU A 118 -16.53 -7.09 -3.01
C LEU A 118 -16.80 -6.49 -1.64
N ASN A 119 -17.79 -7.03 -0.93
CA ASN A 119 -18.02 -6.64 0.46
C ASN A 119 -16.89 -7.20 1.32
N LEU A 120 -16.28 -6.32 2.11
CA LEU A 120 -15.36 -6.70 3.17
C LEU A 120 -16.19 -7.29 4.32
N THR A 121 -15.79 -8.45 4.82
CA THR A 121 -16.40 -9.16 5.95
C THR A 121 -15.32 -9.52 6.96
N ALA A 122 -15.70 -9.87 8.18
CA ALA A 122 -14.74 -10.36 9.18
C ALA A 122 -13.96 -11.58 8.65
N ASP A 123 -14.61 -12.47 7.90
CA ASP A 123 -14.00 -13.69 7.36
C ASP A 123 -12.97 -13.43 6.26
N ASN A 124 -13.22 -12.44 5.39
CA ASN A 124 -12.34 -12.17 4.27
C ASN A 124 -11.32 -11.05 4.54
N LEU A 125 -11.49 -10.29 5.62
CA LEU A 125 -10.63 -9.16 5.99
C LEU A 125 -9.14 -9.55 6.09
N PRO A 126 -8.73 -10.59 6.85
CA PRO A 126 -7.31 -10.93 6.95
C PRO A 126 -6.73 -11.32 5.59
N HIS A 127 -7.50 -12.02 4.76
CA HIS A 127 -7.08 -12.46 3.43
C HIS A 127 -7.00 -11.30 2.42
N ALA A 128 -7.90 -10.32 2.51
CA ALA A 128 -7.85 -9.12 1.69
C ALA A 128 -6.62 -8.26 2.03
N ILE A 129 -6.34 -8.07 3.33
CA ILE A 129 -5.12 -7.36 3.78
C ILE A 129 -3.87 -8.11 3.32
N MET A 130 -3.83 -9.43 3.53
CA MET A 130 -2.70 -10.25 3.08
C MET A 130 -2.50 -10.22 1.57
N ALA A 131 -3.59 -10.20 0.79
CA ALA A 131 -3.50 -10.04 -0.65
C ALA A 131 -2.91 -8.67 -1.03
N SER A 132 -3.36 -7.59 -0.39
CA SER A 132 -2.83 -6.23 -0.60
C SER A 132 -1.33 -6.13 -0.29
N CYS A 133 -0.80 -6.97 0.60
CA CYS A 133 0.62 -7.00 0.95
C CYS A 133 1.43 -8.05 0.15
N SER A 134 0.78 -8.87 -0.69
CA SER A 134 1.43 -10.00 -1.35
C SER A 134 2.18 -9.56 -2.62
N ILE A 135 3.41 -9.07 -2.42
CA ILE A 135 4.33 -8.69 -3.50
C ILE A 135 4.70 -9.96 -4.30
N PRO A 136 4.49 -9.97 -5.63
CA PRO A 136 4.83 -11.12 -6.47
C PRO A 136 6.29 -11.55 -6.31
N MET A 137 6.53 -12.86 -6.34
CA MET A 137 7.85 -13.50 -6.17
C MET A 137 8.45 -13.41 -4.76
N LEU A 138 7.85 -12.64 -3.84
CA LEU A 138 8.24 -12.56 -2.44
C LEU A 138 7.25 -13.30 -1.53
N LEU A 139 5.95 -13.08 -1.72
CA LEU A 139 4.86 -13.78 -1.03
C LEU A 139 4.01 -14.57 -2.02
N ASN A 140 3.29 -15.55 -1.50
CA ASN A 140 2.34 -16.33 -2.26
C ASN A 140 1.07 -15.54 -2.54
N GLY A 141 0.40 -15.89 -3.64
CA GLY A 141 -0.90 -15.35 -3.96
C GLY A 141 -1.94 -15.84 -2.95
N ILE A 142 -2.91 -15.00 -2.64
CA ILE A 142 -3.92 -15.30 -1.62
C ILE A 142 -5.23 -15.67 -2.29
N THR A 143 -5.81 -16.80 -1.92
CA THR A 143 -7.22 -17.09 -2.21
C THR A 143 -8.08 -16.44 -1.13
N ILE A 144 -9.10 -15.68 -1.52
CA ILE A 144 -9.91 -14.90 -0.58
C ILE A 144 -11.32 -15.51 -0.49
N PRO A 145 -11.82 -15.85 0.72
CA PRO A 145 -13.19 -16.31 0.92
C PRO A 145 -14.23 -15.34 0.36
N GLY A 146 -15.23 -15.88 -0.35
CA GLY A 146 -16.28 -15.07 -1.00
C GLY A 146 -15.86 -14.33 -2.27
N ALA A 147 -14.57 -14.31 -2.62
CA ALA A 147 -14.09 -13.72 -3.87
C ALA A 147 -14.07 -14.75 -5.01
N PRO A 148 -14.16 -14.31 -6.29
CA PRO A 148 -13.97 -15.20 -7.43
C PRO A 148 -12.65 -15.98 -7.36
N LYS A 149 -12.70 -17.27 -7.74
CA LYS A 149 -11.55 -18.20 -7.66
C LYS A 149 -10.30 -17.63 -8.35
N GLY A 150 -9.20 -17.54 -7.63
CA GLY A 150 -7.92 -17.12 -8.18
C GLY A 150 -6.98 -16.63 -7.08
N LEU A 151 -5.77 -16.29 -7.49
CA LEU A 151 -4.73 -15.74 -6.64
C LEU A 151 -4.79 -14.21 -6.70
N TYR A 152 -4.99 -13.60 -5.54
CA TYR A 152 -4.95 -12.17 -5.33
C TYR A 152 -3.58 -11.75 -4.80
N ARG A 153 -3.12 -10.58 -5.22
CA ARG A 153 -1.79 -10.02 -4.98
C ARG A 153 -1.87 -8.53 -4.72
N ASP A 154 -0.71 -7.95 -4.39
CA ASP A 154 -0.53 -6.55 -4.07
C ASP A 154 -1.19 -5.63 -5.12
N GLY A 155 -2.12 -4.79 -4.67
CA GLY A 155 -2.84 -3.83 -5.50
C GLY A 155 -1.91 -2.81 -6.18
N GLY A 156 -0.77 -2.55 -5.54
CA GLY A 156 0.24 -1.60 -6.00
C GLY A 156 0.87 -1.97 -7.34
N ILE A 157 0.72 -3.21 -7.81
CA ILE A 157 1.13 -3.61 -9.16
C ILE A 157 0.51 -2.68 -10.21
N ILE A 158 -0.77 -2.37 -10.06
CA ILE A 158 -1.49 -1.47 -10.98
C ILE A 158 -1.73 -0.10 -10.37
N ASP A 159 -2.04 0.00 -9.07
CA ASP A 159 -2.38 1.25 -8.38
C ASP A 159 -1.44 1.45 -7.17
N TYR A 160 -0.17 1.76 -7.44
CA TYR A 160 0.88 1.86 -6.41
C TYR A 160 0.60 3.01 -5.44
N HIS A 161 0.46 4.22 -5.98
CA HIS A 161 -0.24 5.32 -5.32
C HIS A 161 -1.53 5.57 -6.09
N PHE A 162 -2.61 5.93 -5.38
CA PHE A 162 -3.89 6.17 -6.01
C PHE A 162 -3.89 7.48 -6.80
N ASP A 163 -3.59 7.38 -8.09
CA ASP A 163 -3.75 8.45 -9.08
C ASP A 163 -5.18 8.38 -9.67
N LEU A 164 -6.16 8.80 -8.87
CA LEU A 164 -7.59 8.71 -9.17
C LEU A 164 -8.27 10.09 -9.01
N PRO A 165 -9.33 10.39 -9.79
CA PRO A 165 -10.09 11.64 -9.66
C PRO A 165 -11.00 11.58 -8.43
N PHE A 166 -10.41 11.69 -7.25
CA PHE A 166 -11.13 11.69 -5.98
C PHE A 166 -12.03 12.91 -5.87
N PHE A 167 -13.27 12.69 -5.42
CA PHE A 167 -14.26 13.72 -5.18
C PHE A 167 -14.44 14.71 -6.34
N HIS A 168 -14.23 14.29 -7.59
CA HIS A 168 -14.42 15.15 -8.77
C HIS A 168 -15.84 15.71 -8.92
N HIS A 169 -16.82 15.16 -8.21
CA HIS A 169 -18.19 15.66 -8.11
C HIS A 169 -18.44 16.61 -6.92
N ASP A 170 -17.50 16.70 -5.98
CA ASP A 170 -17.60 17.47 -4.74
C ASP A 170 -16.26 18.17 -4.44
N PRO A 171 -16.05 19.38 -4.98
CA PRO A 171 -14.76 20.07 -4.87
C PRO A 171 -14.39 20.49 -3.44
N ASP A 172 -15.35 20.51 -2.51
CA ASP A 172 -15.11 20.88 -1.10
C ASP A 172 -14.60 19.69 -0.26
N SER A 173 -14.69 18.47 -0.79
CA SER A 173 -14.16 17.26 -0.15
C SER A 173 -12.66 17.09 -0.38
N LEU A 174 -11.94 16.62 0.65
CA LEU A 174 -10.50 16.37 0.59
C LEU A 174 -10.16 14.91 0.89
N VAL A 175 -9.09 14.43 0.25
CA VAL A 175 -8.40 13.19 0.57
C VAL A 175 -7.14 13.52 1.34
N LEU A 176 -7.10 13.14 2.61
CA LEU A 176 -5.84 13.10 3.34
C LEU A 176 -5.05 11.86 2.91
N TYR A 177 -3.84 12.07 2.41
CA TYR A 177 -2.96 11.01 1.92
C TYR A 177 -1.63 11.03 2.69
N PRO A 178 -1.56 10.41 3.89
CA PRO A 178 -0.30 10.22 4.59
C PRO A 178 0.58 9.24 3.82
N HIS A 179 1.84 9.60 3.58
CA HIS A 179 2.74 8.79 2.77
C HIS A 179 4.20 8.98 3.15
N PHE A 180 5.07 8.04 2.75
CA PHE A 180 6.51 8.11 3.02
C PHE A 180 7.29 8.90 1.95
N THR A 181 6.62 9.40 0.92
CA THR A 181 7.20 10.19 -0.18
C THR A 181 6.20 11.24 -0.66
N ASP A 182 6.74 12.36 -1.11
CA ASP A 182 6.06 13.53 -1.70
C ASP A 182 5.63 13.34 -3.17
N ARG A 183 5.74 12.13 -3.73
CA ARG A 183 5.41 11.85 -5.13
C ARG A 183 4.34 10.77 -5.29
N ILE A 184 3.42 11.00 -6.22
CA ILE A 184 2.43 10.01 -6.64
C ILE A 184 2.99 9.22 -7.84
N ILE A 185 3.09 7.90 -7.70
CA ILE A 185 3.56 6.96 -8.72
C ILE A 185 2.37 6.03 -9.01
N ALA A 186 1.81 6.10 -10.21
CA ALA A 186 0.53 5.45 -10.51
C ALA A 186 0.57 3.92 -10.40
N GLY A 187 1.67 3.26 -10.80
CA GLY A 187 1.80 1.81 -10.76
C GLY A 187 3.22 1.35 -10.45
N TRP A 188 3.36 0.10 -9.99
CA TRP A 188 4.65 -0.45 -9.59
C TRP A 188 5.66 -0.46 -10.75
N PHE A 189 5.21 -0.78 -11.97
CA PHE A 189 6.05 -0.75 -13.17
C PHE A 189 6.47 0.67 -13.60
N ASP A 190 5.81 1.71 -13.09
CA ASP A 190 6.11 3.11 -13.41
C ASP A 190 7.19 3.70 -12.50
N LYS A 191 7.54 3.03 -11.38
CA LYS A 191 8.47 3.52 -10.36
C LYS A 191 9.84 3.98 -10.89
N HIS A 192 10.32 3.36 -11.97
CA HIS A 192 11.61 3.67 -12.58
C HIS A 192 11.49 4.47 -13.90
N LEU A 193 10.26 4.78 -14.31
CA LEU A 193 9.96 5.49 -15.56
C LEU A 193 9.76 6.97 -15.21
N GLY A 194 10.86 7.74 -15.13
CA GLY A 194 10.81 9.15 -14.69
C GLY A 194 9.96 10.09 -15.56
N TRP A 195 9.56 9.65 -16.75
CA TRP A 195 8.64 10.37 -17.63
C TRP A 195 7.16 10.04 -17.38
N ARG A 196 6.85 9.10 -16.48
CA ARG A 196 5.47 8.81 -16.07
C ARG A 196 5.17 9.56 -14.79
N LYS A 197 4.35 10.61 -14.91
CA LYS A 197 3.89 11.39 -13.75
C LYS A 197 2.41 11.12 -13.48
N ALA A 198 2.01 11.38 -12.24
CA ALA A 198 0.60 11.42 -11.89
C ALA A 198 -0.09 12.59 -12.61
N ARG A 199 -1.37 12.43 -12.87
CA ARG A 199 -2.18 13.49 -13.50
C ARG A 199 -2.47 14.58 -12.49
N ALA A 200 -2.13 15.83 -12.81
CA ALA A 200 -2.36 16.95 -11.91
C ALA A 200 -3.84 17.09 -11.51
N GLY A 201 -4.77 16.87 -12.45
CA GLY A 201 -6.22 16.91 -12.19
C GLY A 201 -6.71 15.87 -11.19
N ASN A 202 -6.06 14.69 -11.10
CA ASN A 202 -6.45 13.67 -10.12
C ASN A 202 -6.04 14.05 -8.68
N ALA A 203 -5.06 14.95 -8.53
CA ALA A 203 -4.54 15.38 -7.24
C ALA A 203 -5.20 16.66 -6.71
N SER A 204 -6.22 17.20 -7.39
CA SER A 204 -6.87 18.48 -7.03
C SER A 204 -7.47 18.48 -5.62
N ASN A 205 -7.97 17.35 -5.16
CA ASN A 205 -8.60 17.16 -3.86
C ASN A 205 -7.69 16.39 -2.89
N VAL A 206 -6.39 16.25 -3.20
CA VAL A 206 -5.46 15.42 -2.42
C VAL A 206 -4.52 16.30 -1.60
N VAL A 207 -4.51 16.08 -0.28
CA VAL A 207 -3.52 16.62 0.65
C VAL A 207 -2.53 15.51 0.99
N LEU A 208 -1.40 15.49 0.29
CA LEU A 208 -0.30 14.55 0.52
C LEU A 208 0.56 15.03 1.70
N VAL A 209 0.67 14.20 2.74
CA VAL A 209 1.51 14.49 3.91
C VAL A 209 2.67 13.51 3.92
N ALA A 210 3.90 14.02 3.83
CA ALA A 210 5.11 13.19 3.76
C ALA A 210 6.28 13.83 4.54
N PRO A 211 7.23 13.02 5.05
CA PRO A 211 8.42 13.54 5.68
C PRO A 211 9.26 14.36 4.69
N SER A 212 9.86 15.46 5.16
CA SER A 212 10.72 16.29 4.33
C SER A 212 12.03 15.57 3.97
N ALA A 213 12.64 15.95 2.85
CA ALA A 213 13.96 15.42 2.46
C ALA A 213 15.03 15.69 3.53
N GLU A 214 14.94 16.84 4.21
CA GLU A 214 15.83 17.19 5.33
C GLU A 214 15.69 16.19 6.49
N PHE A 215 14.46 15.86 6.89
CA PHE A 215 14.22 14.84 7.91
C PHE A 215 14.81 13.49 7.50
N VAL A 216 14.51 13.03 6.28
CA VAL A 216 14.99 11.73 5.78
C VAL A 216 16.52 11.66 5.72
N SER A 217 17.18 12.76 5.34
CA SER A 217 18.65 12.82 5.25
C SER A 217 19.35 12.67 6.62
N ARG A 218 18.65 12.96 7.72
CA ARG A 218 19.16 12.85 9.09
C ARG A 218 18.98 11.44 9.68
N LEU A 219 18.12 10.63 9.09
CA LEU A 219 17.93 9.24 9.52
C LEU A 219 19.20 8.43 9.27
N PRO A 220 19.44 7.34 10.03
CA PRO A 220 20.54 6.43 9.72
C PRO A 220 20.44 5.92 8.28
N TYR A 221 21.60 5.83 7.62
CA TYR A 221 21.73 5.52 6.19
C TYR A 221 21.04 6.53 5.24
N GLY A 222 20.56 7.68 5.74
CA GLY A 222 19.91 8.73 4.95
C GLY A 222 18.63 8.27 4.26
N LYS A 223 17.94 7.27 4.82
CA LYS A 223 16.72 6.69 4.24
C LYS A 223 15.74 6.20 5.29
N ILE A 224 14.47 6.11 4.88
CA ILE A 224 13.44 5.39 5.63
C ILE A 224 13.72 3.88 5.53
N PRO A 225 13.58 3.11 6.64
CA PRO A 225 13.64 1.66 6.66
C PRO A 225 12.90 0.99 5.51
N ASP A 226 13.51 -0.01 4.88
CA ASP A 226 12.90 -0.73 3.77
C ASP A 226 13.28 -2.21 3.75
N ARG A 227 12.58 -3.01 2.93
CA ARG A 227 12.74 -4.47 2.90
C ARG A 227 14.16 -4.96 2.57
N LYS A 228 15.01 -4.15 1.95
CA LYS A 228 16.40 -4.52 1.67
C LYS A 228 17.19 -4.72 2.96
N ASP A 229 16.80 -4.03 4.03
CA ASP A 229 17.46 -4.08 5.34
C ASP A 229 17.47 -5.51 5.91
N PHE A 230 16.45 -6.33 5.62
CA PHE A 230 16.41 -7.74 5.99
C PHE A 230 17.51 -8.60 5.37
N THR A 231 18.12 -8.14 4.27
CA THR A 231 19.16 -8.87 3.52
C THR A 231 20.53 -8.22 3.60
N THR A 232 20.60 -6.93 3.94
CA THR A 232 21.84 -6.15 3.95
C THR A 232 22.39 -5.90 5.34
N LEU A 233 21.58 -6.03 6.39
CA LEU A 233 21.98 -5.81 7.78
C LEU A 233 21.85 -7.10 8.59
N GLU A 234 22.72 -7.26 9.58
CA GLU A 234 22.52 -8.27 10.61
C GLU A 234 21.28 -7.93 11.45
N THR A 235 20.58 -8.94 11.95
CA THR A 235 19.24 -8.76 12.53
C THR A 235 19.22 -7.79 13.71
N GLU A 236 20.21 -7.84 14.60
CA GLU A 236 20.29 -6.93 15.75
C GLU A 236 20.55 -5.48 15.32
N ASP A 237 21.38 -5.28 14.31
CA ASP A 237 21.68 -3.95 13.77
C ASP A 237 20.46 -3.36 13.05
N ARG A 238 19.70 -4.19 12.32
CA ARG A 238 18.42 -3.81 11.72
C ARG A 238 17.41 -3.38 12.79
N ILE A 239 17.24 -4.17 13.86
CA ILE A 239 16.31 -3.86 14.95
C ILE A 239 16.69 -2.52 15.60
N ARG A 240 17.97 -2.32 15.93
CA ARG A 240 18.46 -1.07 16.52
C ARG A 240 18.25 0.13 15.59
N TYR A 241 18.55 -0.04 14.30
CA TYR A 241 18.30 0.98 13.28
C TYR A 241 16.82 1.36 13.18
N TRP A 242 15.93 0.37 13.05
CA TRP A 242 14.51 0.65 12.87
C TRP A 242 13.88 1.28 14.10
N ARG A 243 14.29 0.88 15.32
CA ARG A 243 13.87 1.54 16.58
C ARG A 243 14.28 3.01 16.62
N LEU A 244 15.53 3.31 16.28
CA LEU A 244 16.00 4.71 16.23
C LEU A 244 15.19 5.56 15.23
N VAL A 245 14.79 4.98 14.09
CA VAL A 245 13.94 5.70 13.13
C VAL A 245 12.54 5.93 13.71
N LEU A 246 11.94 4.96 14.39
CA LEU A 246 10.64 5.11 15.05
C LEU A 246 10.69 6.21 16.12
N ASP A 247 11.74 6.24 16.94
CA ASP A 247 11.93 7.30 17.94
C ASP A 247 11.98 8.69 17.27
N GLU A 248 12.69 8.83 16.13
CA GLU A 248 12.70 10.09 15.38
C GLU A 248 11.34 10.46 14.75
N THR A 249 10.43 9.49 14.55
CA THR A 249 9.08 9.81 14.04
C THR A 249 8.20 10.52 15.07
N GLU A 250 8.51 10.45 16.37
CA GLU A 250 7.82 11.25 17.39
C GLU A 250 7.92 12.75 17.08
N ARG A 251 9.08 13.20 16.60
CA ARG A 251 9.29 14.60 16.17
C ARG A 251 8.41 15.00 14.99
N LEU A 252 8.06 14.07 14.11
CA LEU A 252 7.10 14.33 13.02
C LEU A 252 5.69 14.48 13.58
N SER A 253 5.32 13.67 14.56
CA SER A 253 4.05 13.79 15.27
C SER A 253 3.93 15.15 15.95
N ASP A 254 4.93 15.54 16.74
CA ASP A 254 4.96 16.82 17.46
C ASP A 254 4.88 18.01 16.49
N ALA A 255 5.63 17.94 15.39
CA ALA A 255 5.60 18.99 14.36
C ALA A 255 4.22 19.09 13.69
N PHE A 256 3.58 17.96 13.39
CA PHE A 256 2.25 17.94 12.78
C PHE A 256 1.17 18.43 13.74
N GLU A 257 1.22 18.04 15.01
CA GLU A 257 0.33 18.53 16.07
C GLU A 257 0.46 20.05 16.24
N THR A 258 1.69 20.56 16.31
CA THR A 258 1.97 22.00 16.36
C THR A 258 1.35 22.75 15.17
N LEU A 259 1.45 22.20 13.95
CA LEU A 259 0.86 22.81 12.75
C LEU A 259 -0.67 22.87 12.81
N ILE A 260 -1.31 21.86 13.40
CA ILE A 260 -2.77 21.83 13.60
C ILE A 260 -3.17 22.85 14.66
N GLU A 261 -2.55 22.82 15.84
CA GLU A 261 -2.90 23.67 16.98
C GLU A 261 -2.71 25.16 16.69
N THR A 262 -1.65 25.51 15.95
CA THR A 262 -1.34 26.90 15.59
C THR A 262 -2.10 27.39 14.35
N GLY A 263 -2.78 26.49 13.62
CA GLY A 263 -3.44 26.82 12.36
C GLY A 263 -2.49 27.21 11.23
N GLN A 264 -1.19 26.89 11.34
CA GLN A 264 -0.15 27.33 10.39
C GLN A 264 -0.01 26.42 9.16
N PHE A 265 -0.81 25.35 9.04
CA PHE A 265 -0.74 24.38 7.95
C PHE A 265 -0.81 25.04 6.56
N ALA A 266 -1.65 26.06 6.37
CA ALA A 266 -1.84 26.71 5.07
C ALA A 266 -0.53 27.31 4.50
N GLY A 267 0.37 27.78 5.37
CA GLY A 267 1.68 28.29 4.96
C GLY A 267 2.72 27.22 4.61
N GLN A 268 2.42 25.95 4.89
CA GLN A 268 3.29 24.80 4.60
C GLN A 268 2.83 24.00 3.38
N VAL A 269 1.64 24.27 2.84
CA VAL A 269 1.11 23.56 1.67
C VAL A 269 1.85 23.99 0.41
N GLN A 270 2.30 23.01 -0.36
CA GLN A 270 2.93 23.20 -1.67
C GLN A 270 2.12 22.45 -2.73
N PRO A 271 2.08 22.94 -3.99
CA PRO A 271 1.43 22.22 -5.07
C PRO A 271 2.08 20.84 -5.29
N ILE A 272 1.26 19.81 -5.45
CA ILE A 272 1.73 18.50 -5.93
C ILE A 272 2.08 18.65 -7.41
N LEU A 273 3.36 18.49 -7.76
CA LEU A 273 3.81 18.62 -9.14
C LEU A 273 3.39 17.38 -9.94
N GLY A 274 2.46 17.55 -10.89
CA GLY A 274 1.99 16.52 -11.83
C GLY A 274 2.25 16.86 -13.30
N GLU A 275 1.89 15.96 -14.20
CA GLU A 275 1.75 16.29 -15.63
C GLU A 275 0.44 17.06 -15.85
N ALA A 276 0.50 18.15 -16.64
CA ALA A 276 -0.69 18.84 -17.12
C ALA A 276 -1.46 17.93 -18.10
N GLU A 277 -2.78 18.05 -18.12
CA GLU A 277 -3.67 17.28 -19.03
C GLU A 277 -3.37 17.50 -20.51
#